data_AF-D6YVD0-F1
#
_entry.id   AF-D6YVD0-F1
#
_cell.length_a   1.000
_cell.length_b   1.000
_cell.length_c   1.000
_cell.angle_alpha   90.00
_cell.angle_beta   90.00
_cell.angle_gamma   90.00
#
_symmetry.space_group_name_H-M   'P 1'
#
loop_
_entity.id
_entity.type
_entity.pdbx_description
1 polymer ?
#
loop_
_entity_poly.entity_id
_entity_poly.type
_entity_poly.pdbx_seq_one_letter_code
_entity_poly.pdbx_strand_id
1 'polypeptide(L)'
;MNIYLADTLPVEVPAGFEAVSITLDAGLKSLLEWRKELLEADRLKKKGFKLFWNLDFDLQLTCTEAQVSSLRLAVEHFCSAVWEKFREETAGVCLYLGGDLLNDEQIRVLEILAGGLPDEVEAFIMLDVSSLSSPTEISRAISKERFPHFTLVVKGVENPLPEFGWESVCGSRGMIGRHLVENAIVEPTIGLCIPEKGASPSLDEIALWLKSKDLPFRMIPETLLTSEWQGLDDVIVDSETVASLCKRRLMGFCAAGGTIVTIGKSLGLPIEVSCEEWKDSLRLKQDLSKSRLLS
;
A
#
# COMPACT_ATOMS: atom_id res chain seq x y z
N MET A 1 12.10 -2.68 8.21
CA MET A 1 13.23 -2.44 7.29
C MET A 1 12.94 -1.14 6.56
N ASN A 2 13.86 -0.21 6.67
CA ASN A 2 13.85 1.09 6.03
C ASN A 2 14.75 1.02 4.79
N ILE A 3 14.17 1.30 3.62
CA ILE A 3 14.85 1.30 2.33
C ILE A 3 15.08 2.75 1.91
N TYR A 4 16.35 3.13 1.69
CA TYR A 4 16.71 4.45 1.18
C TYR A 4 16.49 4.53 -0.33
N LEU A 5 15.67 5.49 -0.79
CA LEU A 5 15.50 5.78 -2.21
C LEU A 5 16.63 6.67 -2.73
N ALA A 6 17.59 6.06 -3.42
CA ALA A 6 18.71 6.76 -4.03
C ALA A 6 18.35 7.35 -5.40
N ASP A 7 18.66 8.63 -5.62
CA ASP A 7 18.40 9.31 -6.90
C ASP A 7 19.59 9.23 -7.87
N THR A 8 20.82 9.05 -7.38
CA THR A 8 22.05 9.05 -8.20
C THR A 8 23.13 8.13 -7.63
N LEU A 9 24.09 7.77 -8.48
CA LEU A 9 25.30 7.03 -8.09
C LEU A 9 26.53 7.94 -8.12
N PRO A 10 27.45 7.85 -7.14
CA PRO A 10 27.43 6.96 -5.98
C PRO A 10 26.45 7.39 -4.89
N VAL A 11 25.95 6.43 -4.11
CA VAL A 11 24.97 6.65 -3.04
C VAL A 11 25.64 6.86 -1.69
N GLU A 12 25.35 7.98 -1.05
CA GLU A 12 25.57 8.16 0.39
C GLU A 12 24.26 7.81 1.12
N VAL A 13 24.28 6.73 1.90
CA VAL A 13 23.11 6.24 2.63
C VAL A 13 23.06 6.89 4.01
N PRO A 14 22.00 7.63 4.36
CA PRO A 14 21.84 8.19 5.70
C PRO A 14 21.80 7.10 6.78
N ALA A 15 22.13 7.46 8.02
CA ALA A 15 22.01 6.54 9.16
C ALA A 15 20.55 6.10 9.36
N GLY A 16 20.35 4.85 9.80
CA GLY A 16 19.04 4.29 10.13
C GLY A 16 18.29 3.60 8.98
N PHE A 17 18.85 3.61 7.76
CA PHE A 17 18.43 2.75 6.67
C PHE A 17 19.21 1.42 6.67
N GLU A 18 18.53 0.30 6.45
CA GLU A 18 19.17 -1.03 6.35
C GLU A 18 19.31 -1.51 4.90
N ALA A 19 18.59 -0.87 3.98
CA ALA A 19 18.59 -1.21 2.56
C ALA A 19 18.67 0.06 1.70
N VAL A 20 19.08 -0.11 0.44
CA VAL A 20 19.26 0.99 -0.52
C VAL A 20 18.72 0.60 -1.88
N SER A 21 18.02 1.52 -2.54
CA SER A 21 17.50 1.31 -3.88
C SER A 21 18.59 1.51 -4.93
N ILE A 22 18.61 0.65 -5.95
CA ILE A 22 19.43 0.81 -7.15
C ILE A 22 18.52 0.67 -8.36
N THR A 23 18.44 1.71 -9.17
CA THR A 23 17.67 1.69 -10.43
C THR A 23 18.49 1.06 -11.54
N LEU A 24 17.89 0.11 -12.25
CA LEU A 24 18.43 -0.52 -13.44
C LEU A 24 17.54 -0.12 -14.62
N ASP A 25 18.12 0.50 -15.65
CA ASP A 25 17.40 0.81 -16.88
C ASP A 25 17.03 -0.52 -17.59
N ALA A 26 15.75 -0.86 -17.56
CA ALA A 26 15.15 -2.04 -18.15
C ALA A 26 14.17 -1.68 -19.28
N GLY A 27 14.20 -0.43 -19.74
CA GLY A 27 13.30 0.08 -20.76
C GLY A 27 13.54 -0.56 -22.13
N LEU A 28 12.58 -0.39 -23.05
CA LEU A 28 12.66 -0.95 -24.41
C LEU A 28 13.86 -0.50 -25.24
N LYS A 29 14.49 0.62 -24.84
CA LYS A 29 15.70 1.18 -25.50
C LYS A 29 16.98 0.86 -24.73
N SER A 30 16.88 0.19 -23.59
CA SER A 30 18.02 -0.15 -22.76
C SER A 30 18.96 -1.10 -23.48
N LEU A 31 20.26 -0.91 -23.26
CA LEU A 31 21.30 -1.87 -23.65
C LEU A 31 21.57 -2.90 -22.55
N LEU A 32 20.89 -2.79 -21.40
CA LEU A 32 21.05 -3.63 -20.22
C LEU A 32 22.49 -3.64 -19.68
N GLU A 33 23.25 -2.56 -19.90
CA GLU A 33 24.64 -2.44 -19.47
C GLU A 33 24.76 -1.87 -18.05
N TRP A 34 24.36 -2.64 -17.04
CA TRP A 34 24.27 -2.18 -15.64
C TRP A 34 25.61 -2.17 -14.88
N ARG A 35 26.73 -1.97 -15.56
CA ARG A 35 28.07 -2.14 -14.95
C ARG A 35 28.31 -1.19 -13.78
N LYS A 36 27.84 0.06 -13.87
CA LYS A 36 28.07 1.08 -12.83
C LYS A 36 27.25 0.76 -11.58
N GLU A 37 26.02 0.32 -11.80
CA GLU A 37 25.03 -0.07 -10.81
C GLU A 37 25.52 -1.30 -10.03
N LEU A 38 26.08 -2.30 -10.73
CA LEU A 38 26.62 -3.51 -10.09
C LEU A 38 27.91 -3.25 -9.31
N LEU A 39 28.77 -2.33 -9.77
CA LEU A 39 29.94 -1.90 -9.00
C LEU A 39 29.54 -1.19 -7.70
N GLU A 40 28.50 -0.39 -7.78
CA GLU A 40 27.96 0.30 -6.61
C GLU A 40 27.26 -0.68 -5.65
N ALA A 41 26.49 -1.63 -6.17
CA ALA A 41 25.89 -2.70 -5.41
C ALA A 41 26.94 -3.50 -4.60
N ASP A 42 28.07 -3.86 -5.23
CA ASP A 42 29.19 -4.51 -4.54
C ASP A 42 29.74 -3.63 -3.40
N ARG A 43 29.82 -2.31 -3.61
CA ARG A 43 30.30 -1.37 -2.60
C ARG A 43 29.32 -1.27 -1.42
N LEU A 44 28.01 -1.22 -1.69
CA LEU A 44 26.96 -1.12 -0.67
C LEU A 44 26.82 -2.44 0.11
N LYS A 45 26.89 -3.58 -0.57
CA LYS A 45 27.00 -4.92 0.04
C LYS A 45 28.16 -5.02 1.02
N LYS A 46 29.36 -4.56 0.64
CA LYS A 46 30.54 -4.55 1.54
C LYS A 46 30.36 -3.67 2.78
N LYS A 47 29.47 -2.67 2.72
CA LYS A 47 29.08 -1.83 3.86
C LYS A 47 27.95 -2.46 4.69
N GLY A 48 27.42 -3.61 4.30
CA GLY A 48 26.39 -4.36 5.04
C GLY A 48 24.95 -4.01 4.67
N PHE A 49 24.71 -3.21 3.63
CA PHE A 49 23.35 -2.87 3.20
C PHE A 49 22.72 -3.99 2.37
N LYS A 50 21.40 -4.16 2.52
CA LYS A 50 20.58 -4.90 1.56
C LYS A 50 20.29 -4.04 0.31
N LEU A 51 19.94 -4.70 -0.79
CA LEU A 51 19.78 -4.09 -2.11
C LEU A 51 18.31 -4.21 -2.55
N PHE A 52 17.69 -3.08 -2.83
CA PHE A 52 16.33 -3.02 -3.38
C PHE A 52 16.43 -2.61 -4.86
N TRP A 53 16.04 -3.49 -5.78
CA TRP A 53 16.26 -3.25 -7.20
C TRP A 53 15.04 -2.58 -7.82
N ASN A 54 15.21 -1.46 -8.49
CA ASN A 54 14.14 -0.81 -9.23
C ASN A 54 14.37 -1.04 -10.74
N LEU A 55 13.56 -1.89 -11.36
CA LEU A 55 13.63 -2.12 -12.80
C LEU A 55 12.80 -1.06 -13.51
N ASP A 56 13.47 -0.06 -14.08
CA ASP A 56 12.81 1.02 -14.80
C ASP A 56 12.50 0.58 -16.23
N PHE A 57 11.26 0.13 -16.44
CA PHE A 57 10.81 -0.36 -17.74
C PHE A 57 10.31 0.76 -18.68
N ASP A 58 10.23 2.02 -18.25
CA ASP A 58 9.59 3.12 -19.00
C ASP A 58 8.21 2.69 -19.56
N LEU A 59 7.36 2.11 -18.71
CA LEU A 59 6.10 1.50 -19.14
C LEU A 59 5.18 2.54 -19.78
N GLN A 60 4.88 2.33 -21.06
CA GLN A 60 3.90 3.11 -21.79
C GLN A 60 2.47 2.63 -21.49
N LEU A 61 1.47 3.45 -21.86
CA LEU A 61 0.05 3.16 -21.64
C LEU A 61 -0.41 1.85 -22.27
N THR A 62 0.21 1.43 -23.38
CA THR A 62 -0.09 0.19 -24.10
C THR A 62 1.21 -0.51 -24.52
N CYS A 63 1.22 -1.84 -24.43
CA CYS A 63 2.38 -2.66 -24.79
C CYS A 63 1.96 -3.78 -25.74
N THR A 64 2.59 -3.85 -26.90
CA THR A 64 2.46 -4.98 -27.84
C THR A 64 3.14 -6.24 -27.29
N GLU A 65 2.78 -7.43 -27.78
CA GLU A 65 3.42 -8.69 -27.38
C GLU A 65 4.93 -8.72 -27.60
N ALA A 66 5.40 -8.06 -28.67
CA ALA A 66 6.84 -7.92 -28.96
C ALA A 66 7.55 -7.04 -27.92
N GLN A 67 6.89 -5.96 -27.47
CA GLN A 67 7.41 -5.12 -26.38
C GLN A 67 7.45 -5.91 -25.08
N VAL A 68 6.37 -6.62 -24.72
CA VAL A 68 6.33 -7.46 -23.51
C VAL A 68 7.45 -8.51 -23.54
N SER A 69 7.68 -9.15 -24.69
CA SER A 69 8.78 -10.11 -24.86
C SER A 69 10.16 -9.46 -24.67
N SER A 70 10.33 -8.21 -25.11
CA SER A 70 11.58 -7.47 -24.90
C SER A 70 11.79 -7.11 -23.42
N LEU A 71 10.73 -6.72 -22.70
CA LEU A 71 10.80 -6.46 -21.26
C LEU A 71 11.10 -7.74 -20.46
N ARG A 72 10.60 -8.91 -20.90
CA ARG A 72 10.96 -10.20 -20.31
C ARG A 72 12.45 -10.51 -20.43
N LEU A 73 13.09 -10.17 -21.55
CA LEU A 73 14.54 -10.33 -21.70
C LEU A 73 15.31 -9.49 -20.67
N ALA A 74 14.81 -8.30 -20.30
CA ALA A 74 15.41 -7.51 -19.24
C ALA A 74 15.28 -8.20 -17.87
N VAL A 75 14.14 -8.84 -17.57
CA VAL A 75 13.98 -9.65 -16.36
C VAL A 75 14.90 -10.87 -16.37
N GLU A 76 15.01 -11.60 -17.48
CA GLU A 76 15.94 -12.74 -17.62
C GLU A 76 17.41 -12.29 -17.44
N HIS A 77 17.76 -11.13 -17.96
CA HIS A 77 19.08 -10.53 -17.77
C HIS A 77 19.30 -10.16 -16.30
N PHE A 78 18.31 -9.57 -15.62
CA PHE A 78 18.34 -9.33 -14.17
C PHE A 78 18.60 -10.62 -13.39
N CYS A 79 17.87 -11.69 -13.68
CA CYS A 79 18.03 -12.96 -13.01
C CYS A 79 19.46 -13.51 -13.16
N SER A 80 19.98 -13.54 -14.39
CA SER A 80 21.29 -14.13 -14.68
C SER A 80 22.50 -13.26 -14.27
N ALA A 81 22.41 -11.94 -14.42
CA ALA A 81 23.53 -11.02 -14.20
C ALA A 81 23.54 -10.38 -12.80
N VAL A 82 22.37 -10.20 -12.19
CA VAL A 82 22.21 -9.47 -10.92
C VAL A 82 21.83 -10.42 -9.80
N TRP A 83 20.70 -11.12 -9.93
CA TRP A 83 20.18 -11.97 -8.85
C TRP A 83 21.16 -13.07 -8.44
N GLU A 84 21.73 -13.83 -9.37
CA GLU A 84 22.71 -14.89 -9.05
C GLU A 84 23.90 -14.39 -8.20
N LYS A 85 24.28 -13.12 -8.36
CA LYS A 85 25.39 -12.50 -7.63
C LYS A 85 24.98 -11.91 -6.28
N PHE A 86 23.76 -11.37 -6.18
CA PHE A 86 23.27 -10.57 -5.06
C PHE A 86 22.07 -11.19 -4.33
N ARG A 87 21.80 -12.48 -4.54
CA ARG A 87 20.67 -13.22 -3.97
C ARG A 87 20.49 -12.97 -2.47
N GLU A 88 21.54 -13.18 -1.69
CA GLU A 88 21.51 -13.05 -0.22
C GLU A 88 21.34 -11.60 0.24
N GLU A 89 21.70 -10.62 -0.57
CA GLU A 89 21.60 -9.20 -0.25
C GLU A 89 20.35 -8.54 -0.78
N THR A 90 19.58 -9.21 -1.64
CA THR A 90 18.40 -8.62 -2.26
C THR A 90 17.25 -8.55 -1.26
N ALA A 91 16.73 -7.34 -1.06
CA ALA A 91 15.56 -7.05 -0.24
C ALA A 91 14.24 -7.21 -1.03
N GLY A 92 14.28 -7.04 -2.35
CA GLY A 92 13.11 -7.07 -3.21
C GLY A 92 13.38 -6.44 -4.58
N VAL A 93 12.42 -6.58 -5.48
CA VAL A 93 12.45 -6.00 -6.82
C VAL A 93 11.19 -5.18 -7.07
N CYS A 94 11.35 -3.88 -7.28
CA CYS A 94 10.31 -2.98 -7.73
C CYS A 94 10.20 -3.02 -9.25
N LEU A 95 9.01 -3.39 -9.74
CA LEU A 95 8.72 -3.46 -11.18
C LEU A 95 7.97 -2.22 -11.69
N TYR A 96 7.48 -1.37 -10.79
CA TYR A 96 6.85 -0.11 -11.16
C TYR A 96 7.04 0.92 -10.05
N LEU A 97 7.54 2.09 -10.44
CA LEU A 97 7.63 3.28 -9.60
C LEU A 97 7.06 4.46 -10.38
N GLY A 98 5.90 4.96 -9.98
CA GLY A 98 5.25 6.06 -10.71
C GLY A 98 4.06 6.68 -9.99
N GLY A 99 3.61 7.82 -10.52
CA GLY A 99 2.45 8.56 -9.99
C GLY A 99 1.18 8.44 -10.81
N ASP A 100 1.21 7.66 -11.90
CA ASP A 100 0.01 7.34 -12.65
C ASP A 100 -0.61 6.06 -12.11
N LEU A 101 -1.94 6.02 -12.07
CA LEU A 101 -2.64 4.79 -11.74
C LEU A 101 -2.47 3.78 -12.87
N LEU A 102 -2.04 2.57 -12.50
CA LEU A 102 -1.95 1.46 -13.42
C LEU A 102 -3.34 1.02 -13.87
N ASN A 103 -3.52 0.88 -15.19
CA ASN A 103 -4.70 0.24 -15.77
C ASN A 103 -4.55 -1.29 -15.80
N ASP A 104 -5.63 -2.02 -16.10
CA ASP A 104 -5.64 -3.49 -16.07
C ASP A 104 -4.72 -4.16 -17.12
N GLU A 105 -4.35 -3.45 -18.19
CA GLU A 105 -3.37 -3.95 -19.18
C GLU A 105 -1.96 -3.87 -18.60
N GLN A 106 -1.61 -2.72 -18.00
CA GLN A 106 -0.30 -2.51 -17.37
C GLN A 106 -0.09 -3.45 -16.18
N ILE A 107 -1.12 -3.67 -15.35
CA ILE A 107 -1.07 -4.65 -14.25
C ILE A 107 -0.77 -6.04 -14.81
N ARG A 108 -1.46 -6.47 -15.87
CA ARG A 108 -1.21 -7.77 -16.51
C ARG A 108 0.20 -7.90 -17.07
N VAL A 109 0.75 -6.82 -17.66
CA VAL A 109 2.15 -6.81 -18.10
C VAL A 109 3.09 -6.98 -16.90
N LEU A 110 2.86 -6.27 -15.80
CA LEU A 110 3.66 -6.40 -14.59
C LEU A 110 3.58 -7.81 -13.99
N GLU A 111 2.39 -8.43 -13.96
CA GLU A 111 2.21 -9.82 -13.51
C GLU A 111 3.01 -10.81 -14.36
N ILE A 112 3.00 -10.59 -15.68
CA ILE A 112 3.82 -11.37 -16.61
C ILE A 112 5.30 -11.23 -16.31
N LEU A 113 5.78 -10.01 -16.03
CA LEU A 113 7.19 -9.76 -15.71
C LEU A 113 7.57 -10.34 -14.34
N ALA A 114 6.69 -10.21 -13.34
CA ALA A 114 6.87 -10.80 -12.02
C ALA A 114 6.98 -12.32 -12.08
N GLY A 115 6.22 -12.99 -12.95
CA GLY A 115 6.35 -14.44 -13.17
C GLY A 115 7.67 -14.89 -13.78
N GLY A 116 8.52 -13.96 -14.25
CA GLY A 116 9.89 -14.24 -14.68
C GLY A 116 10.94 -14.10 -13.57
N LEU A 117 10.56 -13.58 -12.41
CA LEU A 117 11.43 -13.47 -11.25
C LEU A 117 11.55 -14.82 -10.50
N PRO A 118 12.63 -15.04 -9.75
CA PRO A 118 12.76 -16.20 -8.84
C PRO A 118 11.68 -16.20 -7.75
N ASP A 119 11.18 -17.38 -7.37
CA ASP A 119 10.12 -17.51 -6.35
C ASP A 119 10.53 -16.92 -4.98
N GLU A 120 11.83 -16.85 -4.69
CA GLU A 120 12.34 -16.32 -3.42
C GLU A 120 12.40 -14.79 -3.36
N VAL A 121 12.22 -14.08 -4.48
CA VAL A 121 12.29 -12.61 -4.50
C VAL A 121 10.89 -12.00 -4.49
N GLU A 122 10.69 -11.08 -3.56
CA GLU A 122 9.44 -10.35 -3.43
C GLU A 122 9.34 -9.24 -4.49
N ALA A 123 8.22 -9.20 -5.19
CA ALA A 123 7.92 -8.19 -6.20
C ALA A 123 7.13 -7.01 -5.61
N PHE A 124 7.56 -5.79 -5.92
CA PHE A 124 6.99 -4.56 -5.40
C PHE A 124 6.40 -3.70 -6.51
N ILE A 125 5.35 -2.96 -6.15
CA ILE A 125 4.79 -1.86 -6.93
C ILE A 125 4.72 -0.63 -6.03
N MET A 126 5.30 0.48 -6.49
CA MET A 126 5.31 1.75 -5.81
C MET A 126 4.39 2.75 -6.53
N LEU A 127 3.29 3.16 -5.87
CA LEU A 127 2.25 4.03 -6.45
C LEU A 127 2.15 5.36 -5.70
N ASP A 128 2.31 6.48 -6.42
CA ASP A 128 2.05 7.80 -5.87
C ASP A 128 0.61 8.20 -6.17
N VAL A 129 -0.24 8.14 -5.15
CA VAL A 129 -1.67 8.49 -5.24
C VAL A 129 -1.94 9.90 -4.70
N SER A 130 -0.92 10.74 -4.53
CA SER A 130 -1.07 12.10 -4.00
C SER A 130 -1.97 13.00 -4.86
N SER A 131 -2.21 12.63 -6.12
CA SER A 131 -3.12 13.32 -7.04
C SER A 131 -4.60 13.01 -6.78
N LEU A 132 -4.91 11.93 -6.06
CA LEU A 132 -6.27 11.54 -5.74
C LEU A 132 -6.75 12.24 -4.47
N SER A 133 -7.96 12.79 -4.51
CA SER A 133 -8.56 13.48 -3.37
C SER A 133 -9.53 12.60 -2.58
N SER A 134 -10.13 11.60 -3.22
CA SER A 134 -11.15 10.74 -2.61
C SER A 134 -10.49 9.55 -1.89
N PRO A 135 -10.68 9.39 -0.57
CA PRO A 135 -10.23 8.21 0.16
C PRO A 135 -10.77 6.89 -0.43
N THR A 136 -12.03 6.85 -0.89
CA THR A 136 -12.61 5.66 -1.52
C THR A 136 -11.95 5.34 -2.86
N GLU A 137 -11.63 6.35 -3.68
CA GLU A 137 -10.86 6.16 -4.93
C GLU A 137 -9.46 5.63 -4.64
N ILE A 138 -8.75 6.24 -3.68
CA ILE A 138 -7.43 5.78 -3.24
C ILE A 138 -7.49 4.31 -2.81
N SER A 139 -8.42 3.96 -1.93
CA SER A 139 -8.55 2.60 -1.40
C SER A 139 -8.81 1.56 -2.49
N ARG A 140 -9.64 1.88 -3.49
CA ARG A 140 -9.85 1.01 -4.66
C ARG A 140 -8.61 0.91 -5.52
N ALA A 141 -7.96 2.04 -5.77
CA ALA A 141 -6.77 2.10 -6.61
C ALA A 141 -5.66 1.20 -6.07
N ILE A 142 -5.53 1.07 -4.74
CA ILE A 142 -4.49 0.28 -4.06
C ILE A 142 -5.01 -1.03 -3.44
N SER A 143 -6.20 -1.50 -3.82
CA SER A 143 -6.78 -2.73 -3.27
C SER A 143 -5.87 -3.93 -3.56
N LYS A 144 -5.69 -4.81 -2.55
CA LYS A 144 -4.96 -6.08 -2.71
C LYS A 144 -5.56 -6.98 -3.79
N GLU A 145 -6.84 -6.83 -4.10
CA GLU A 145 -7.47 -7.57 -5.20
C GLU A 145 -6.93 -7.20 -6.57
N ARG A 146 -6.47 -5.95 -6.74
CA ARG A 146 -5.86 -5.48 -7.99
C ARG A 146 -4.41 -5.94 -8.13
N PHE A 147 -3.76 -6.25 -7.01
CA PHE A 147 -2.33 -6.56 -6.95
C PHE A 147 -2.05 -7.77 -6.05
N PRO A 148 -2.66 -8.94 -6.32
CA PRO A 148 -2.58 -10.10 -5.42
C PRO A 148 -1.17 -10.68 -5.30
N HIS A 149 -0.28 -10.37 -6.25
CA HIS A 149 1.08 -10.90 -6.33
C HIS A 149 2.16 -9.87 -6.02
N PHE A 150 1.79 -8.68 -5.56
CA PHE A 150 2.72 -7.59 -5.31
C PHE A 150 2.60 -7.06 -3.89
N THR A 151 3.75 -6.66 -3.34
CA THR A 151 3.79 -5.83 -2.15
C THR A 151 3.68 -4.37 -2.58
N LEU A 152 2.58 -3.74 -2.19
CA LEU A 152 2.30 -2.35 -2.51
C LEU A 152 2.98 -1.40 -1.54
N VAL A 153 3.57 -0.35 -2.10
CA VAL A 153 4.17 0.76 -1.36
C VAL A 153 3.54 2.04 -1.91
N VAL A 154 2.87 2.80 -1.07
CA VAL A 154 1.98 3.86 -1.56
C VAL A 154 2.35 5.20 -0.94
N LYS A 155 2.47 6.23 -1.79
CA LYS A 155 2.69 7.63 -1.40
C LYS A 155 1.41 8.43 -1.50
N GLY A 156 1.24 9.41 -0.62
CA GLY A 156 0.05 10.28 -0.60
C GLY A 156 -1.11 9.76 0.24
N VAL A 157 -0.90 8.72 1.06
CA VAL A 157 -1.90 8.21 2.00
C VAL A 157 -1.46 8.53 3.41
N GLU A 158 -2.38 9.03 4.22
CA GLU A 158 -2.07 9.51 5.57
C GLU A 158 -2.39 8.49 6.67
N ASN A 159 -3.24 7.49 6.44
CA ASN A 159 -3.70 6.59 7.50
C ASN A 159 -4.19 5.23 7.01
N PRO A 160 -3.96 4.21 7.84
CA PRO A 160 -2.74 3.42 7.83
C PRO A 160 -2.60 2.64 6.53
N LEU A 161 -1.38 2.68 6.01
CA LEU A 161 -0.99 2.01 4.77
C LEU A 161 -0.86 0.49 4.96
N PRO A 162 -0.88 -0.27 3.85
CA PRO A 162 -0.38 -1.63 3.86
C PRO A 162 1.10 -1.66 4.30
N GLU A 163 1.54 -2.83 4.75
CA GLU A 163 2.90 -3.33 4.93
C GLU A 163 4.08 -2.33 4.90
N PHE A 164 4.35 -1.59 3.81
CA PHE A 164 5.38 -0.56 3.76
C PHE A 164 4.80 0.84 3.47
N GLY A 165 5.31 1.86 4.16
CA GLY A 165 5.00 3.25 3.85
C GLY A 165 5.99 3.88 2.86
N TRP A 166 5.56 4.91 2.11
CA TRP A 166 6.41 5.65 1.18
C TRP A 166 6.62 7.11 1.65
N GLU A 167 7.88 7.52 1.81
CA GLU A 167 8.38 8.86 2.17
C GLU A 167 7.91 9.39 3.54
N SER A 168 6.61 9.64 3.72
CA SER A 168 6.06 10.36 4.87
C SER A 168 5.40 9.46 5.92
N VAL A 169 5.30 8.16 5.66
CA VAL A 169 4.61 7.20 6.52
C VAL A 169 5.46 5.95 6.71
N CYS A 170 5.38 5.35 7.90
CA CYS A 170 5.97 4.06 8.21
C CYS A 170 4.88 2.99 8.28
N GLY A 171 5.05 1.91 7.51
CA GLY A 171 4.18 0.73 7.56
C GLY A 171 4.68 -0.28 8.58
N SER A 172 3.92 -1.36 8.80
CA SER A 172 4.26 -2.42 9.76
C SER A 172 5.57 -3.16 9.45
N ARG A 173 5.99 -3.20 8.19
CA ARG A 173 7.27 -3.79 7.72
C ARG A 173 8.37 -2.74 7.54
N GLY A 174 8.06 -1.45 7.69
CA GLY A 174 8.99 -0.33 7.62
C GLY A 174 8.59 0.70 6.58
N MET A 175 9.57 1.42 6.04
CA MET A 175 9.34 2.49 5.07
C MET A 175 10.32 2.45 3.91
N ILE A 176 9.91 3.03 2.79
CA ILE A 176 10.75 3.30 1.63
C ILE A 176 10.77 4.80 1.41
N GLY A 177 11.93 5.46 1.41
CA GLY A 177 11.97 6.91 1.29
C GLY A 177 13.37 7.51 1.37
N ARG A 178 13.43 8.85 1.29
CA ARG A 178 14.69 9.61 1.37
C ARG A 178 15.02 10.08 2.79
N HIS A 179 14.01 10.13 3.65
CA HIS A 179 14.12 10.58 5.04
C HIS A 179 13.48 9.55 5.95
N LEU A 180 14.03 9.35 7.14
CA LEU A 180 13.37 8.54 8.16
C LEU A 180 12.22 9.33 8.78
N VAL A 181 11.14 8.62 9.10
CA VAL A 181 9.98 9.17 9.79
C VAL A 181 9.76 8.39 11.08
N GLU A 182 9.85 9.09 12.21
CA GLU A 182 9.59 8.54 13.54
C GLU A 182 8.10 8.67 13.86
N ASN A 183 7.26 7.88 13.20
CA ASN A 183 5.84 7.81 13.54
C ASN A 183 5.54 6.51 14.29
N ALA A 184 4.93 6.63 15.47
CA ALA A 184 4.38 5.48 16.15
C ALA A 184 3.25 4.90 15.30
N ILE A 185 3.34 3.61 15.00
CA ILE A 185 2.26 2.90 14.30
C ILE A 185 1.11 2.75 15.30
N VAL A 186 0.04 3.52 15.08
CA VAL A 186 -1.20 3.37 15.84
C VAL A 186 -2.10 2.43 15.05
N GLU A 187 -2.39 1.25 15.62
CA GLU A 187 -3.32 0.32 14.98
C GLU A 187 -4.74 0.93 14.97
N PRO A 188 -5.41 0.96 13.81
CA PRO A 188 -6.76 1.50 13.72
C PRO A 188 -7.75 0.54 14.38
N THR A 189 -8.67 1.08 15.17
CA THR A 189 -9.82 0.32 15.71
C THR A 189 -11.11 0.58 14.94
N ILE A 190 -11.07 1.49 13.96
CA ILE A 190 -12.22 1.89 13.14
C ILE A 190 -11.98 1.43 11.70
N GLY A 191 -12.95 0.73 11.12
CA GLY A 191 -12.98 0.35 9.70
C GLY A 191 -14.02 1.13 8.92
N LEU A 192 -13.72 1.50 7.68
CA LEU A 192 -14.66 2.01 6.68
C LEU A 192 -14.83 0.95 5.59
N CYS A 193 -16.03 0.39 5.47
CA CYS A 193 -16.33 -0.65 4.49
C CYS A 193 -16.60 -0.04 3.11
N ILE A 194 -15.71 -0.28 2.15
CA ILE A 194 -15.75 0.34 0.83
C ILE A 194 -16.59 -0.53 -0.11
N PRO A 195 -17.66 0.02 -0.72
CA PRO A 195 -18.54 -0.76 -1.57
C PRO A 195 -17.82 -1.25 -2.82
N GLU A 196 -18.19 -2.44 -3.29
CA GLU A 196 -17.59 -3.08 -4.47
C GLU A 196 -17.71 -2.19 -5.72
N LYS A 197 -18.82 -1.42 -5.82
CA LYS A 197 -19.13 -0.59 -6.99
C LYS A 197 -19.52 0.82 -6.58
N GLY A 198 -19.03 1.79 -7.35
CA GLY A 198 -19.42 3.21 -7.27
C GLY A 198 -18.78 3.97 -6.12
N ALA A 199 -18.64 5.28 -6.25
CA ALA A 199 -18.19 6.12 -5.14
C ALA A 199 -19.23 6.11 -4.00
N SER A 200 -18.77 6.28 -2.76
CA SER A 200 -19.64 6.62 -1.63
C SER A 200 -19.15 7.95 -1.05
N PRO A 201 -19.76 9.07 -1.49
CA PRO A 201 -19.43 10.39 -0.96
C PRO A 201 -19.57 10.45 0.57
N SER A 202 -20.56 9.72 1.12
CA SER A 202 -20.79 9.62 2.56
C SER A 202 -19.57 9.03 3.28
N LEU A 203 -18.96 7.97 2.76
CA LEU A 203 -17.76 7.39 3.36
C LEU A 203 -16.53 8.31 3.22
N ASP A 204 -16.40 9.03 2.11
CA ASP A 204 -15.35 10.04 1.95
C ASP A 204 -15.50 11.16 2.99
N GLU A 205 -16.72 11.65 3.23
CA GLU A 205 -17.01 12.64 4.29
C GLU A 205 -16.64 12.11 5.68
N ILE A 206 -16.94 10.84 5.98
CA ILE A 206 -16.54 10.23 7.26
C ILE A 206 -15.02 10.09 7.35
N ALA A 207 -14.35 9.65 6.30
CA ALA A 207 -12.88 9.53 6.29
C ALA A 207 -12.22 10.89 6.54
N LEU A 208 -12.68 11.95 5.86
CA LEU A 208 -12.21 13.32 6.09
C LEU A 208 -12.50 13.81 7.51
N TRP A 209 -13.67 13.46 8.06
CA TRP A 209 -14.02 13.77 9.45
C TRP A 209 -13.08 13.06 10.43
N LEU A 210 -12.80 11.77 10.24
CA LEU A 210 -11.87 11.00 11.09
C LEU A 210 -10.46 11.57 11.04
N LYS A 211 -9.98 11.93 9.83
CA LYS A 211 -8.71 12.64 9.64
C LYS A 211 -8.67 13.95 10.43
N SER A 212 -9.74 14.76 10.36
CA SER A 212 -9.83 16.03 11.11
C SER A 212 -9.81 15.86 12.64
N LYS A 213 -10.04 14.63 13.12
CA LYS A 213 -10.01 14.25 14.53
C LYS A 213 -8.75 13.49 14.94
N ASP A 214 -7.80 13.32 14.02
CA ASP A 214 -6.59 12.52 14.21
C ASP A 214 -6.91 11.10 14.72
N LEU A 215 -8.00 10.52 14.18
CA LEU A 215 -8.42 9.16 14.49
C LEU A 215 -7.93 8.22 13.38
N PRO A 216 -7.11 7.19 13.70
CA PRO A 216 -6.68 6.22 12.71
C PRO A 216 -7.86 5.32 12.30
N PHE A 217 -7.98 5.05 11.00
CA PHE A 217 -9.04 4.20 10.46
C PHE A 217 -8.56 3.41 9.27
N ARG A 218 -9.05 2.18 9.09
CA ARG A 218 -8.72 1.33 7.95
C ARG A 218 -9.83 1.38 6.89
N MET A 219 -9.48 1.59 5.63
CA MET A 219 -10.41 1.41 4.51
C MET A 219 -10.38 -0.06 4.08
N ILE A 220 -11.52 -0.75 4.09
CA ILE A 220 -11.59 -2.19 3.81
C ILE A 220 -12.57 -2.44 2.66
N PRO A 221 -12.13 -2.98 1.51
CA PRO A 221 -13.04 -3.43 0.46
C PRO A 221 -14.04 -4.45 1.00
N GLU A 222 -15.32 -4.34 0.61
CA GLU A 222 -16.38 -5.27 1.03
C GLU A 222 -16.01 -6.75 0.89
N THR A 223 -15.27 -7.07 -0.17
CA THR A 223 -14.77 -8.40 -0.52
C THR A 223 -13.72 -8.94 0.44
N LEU A 224 -12.93 -8.06 1.05
CA LEU A 224 -11.86 -8.39 2.00
C LEU A 224 -12.28 -8.22 3.47
N LEU A 225 -13.53 -7.82 3.72
CA LEU A 225 -14.02 -7.51 5.07
C LEU A 225 -13.76 -8.63 6.09
N THR A 226 -13.96 -9.89 5.70
CA THR A 226 -13.77 -11.03 6.59
C THR A 226 -12.32 -11.35 6.93
N SER A 227 -11.37 -10.96 6.07
CA SER A 227 -9.93 -11.18 6.28
C SER A 227 -9.24 -9.99 6.94
N GLU A 228 -9.81 -8.78 6.85
CA GLU A 228 -9.14 -7.55 7.27
C GLU A 228 -9.80 -6.82 8.45
N TRP A 229 -10.86 -7.38 9.03
CA TRP A 229 -11.54 -6.80 10.21
C TRP A 229 -10.82 -7.00 11.55
N GLN A 230 -9.69 -7.70 11.58
CA GLN A 230 -9.01 -8.03 12.83
C GLN A 230 -8.46 -6.75 13.47
N GLY A 231 -8.70 -6.62 14.78
CA GLY A 231 -8.31 -5.45 15.58
C GLY A 231 -9.32 -4.29 15.52
N LEU A 232 -10.40 -4.42 14.76
CA LEU A 232 -11.44 -3.39 14.71
C LEU A 232 -12.50 -3.59 15.78
N ASP A 233 -12.91 -2.47 16.37
CA ASP A 233 -14.05 -2.37 17.28
C ASP A 233 -15.32 -1.97 16.51
N ASP A 234 -15.17 -1.03 15.56
CA ASP A 234 -16.25 -0.42 14.80
C ASP A 234 -16.04 -0.60 13.28
N VAL A 235 -17.09 -0.98 12.54
CA VAL A 235 -17.10 -0.95 11.07
C VAL A 235 -18.22 -0.05 10.59
N ILE A 236 -17.84 1.02 9.89
CA ILE A 236 -18.74 2.00 9.30
C ILE A 236 -19.10 1.59 7.88
N VAL A 237 -20.40 1.61 7.57
CA VAL A 237 -20.93 1.18 6.26
C VAL A 237 -21.99 2.14 5.76
N ASP A 238 -21.99 2.42 4.46
CA ASP A 238 -23.04 3.19 3.80
C ASP A 238 -24.16 2.24 3.31
N SER A 239 -25.31 2.32 3.95
CA SER A 239 -26.46 1.44 3.70
C SER A 239 -27.03 1.54 2.28
N GLU A 240 -26.80 2.65 1.59
CA GLU A 240 -27.34 2.87 0.25
C GLU A 240 -26.46 2.24 -0.84
N THR A 241 -25.16 2.11 -0.57
CA THR A 241 -24.18 1.58 -1.53
C THR A 241 -23.75 0.13 -1.25
N VAL A 242 -23.97 -0.35 -0.02
CA VAL A 242 -23.47 -1.65 0.40
C VAL A 242 -24.14 -2.82 -0.33
N ALA A 243 -23.36 -3.78 -0.81
CA ALA A 243 -23.93 -4.97 -1.46
C ALA A 243 -24.71 -5.85 -0.47
N SER A 244 -25.75 -6.55 -0.96
CA SER A 244 -26.56 -7.45 -0.13
C SER A 244 -25.75 -8.58 0.52
N LEU A 245 -24.69 -9.06 -0.16
CA LEU A 245 -23.80 -10.10 0.34
C LEU A 245 -22.97 -9.59 1.54
N CYS A 246 -22.60 -8.31 1.57
CA CYS A 246 -21.82 -7.72 2.64
C CYS A 246 -22.54 -7.82 4.00
N LYS A 247 -23.88 -7.77 4.03
CA LYS A 247 -24.67 -8.00 5.27
C LYS A 247 -24.31 -9.32 5.95
N ARG A 248 -24.08 -10.40 5.19
CA ARG A 248 -23.68 -11.69 5.77
C ARG A 248 -22.29 -11.65 6.38
N ARG A 249 -21.37 -10.91 5.76
CA ARG A 249 -20.02 -10.69 6.28
C ARG A 249 -20.10 -9.87 7.57
N LEU A 250 -20.84 -8.76 7.57
CA LEU A 250 -21.04 -7.91 8.75
C LEU A 250 -21.66 -8.68 9.93
N MET A 251 -22.61 -9.60 9.71
CA MET A 251 -23.13 -10.46 10.79
C MET A 251 -22.03 -11.26 11.51
N GLY A 252 -21.02 -11.72 10.77
CA GLY A 252 -19.87 -12.38 11.38
C GLY A 252 -19.07 -11.46 12.30
N PHE A 253 -19.00 -10.16 11.97
CA PHE A 253 -18.27 -9.15 12.75
C PHE A 253 -18.99 -8.89 14.07
N CYS A 254 -20.31 -8.70 13.97
CA CYS A 254 -21.19 -8.57 15.13
C CYS A 254 -21.07 -9.80 16.06
N ALA A 255 -21.00 -11.01 15.48
CA ALA A 255 -20.85 -12.24 16.26
C ALA A 255 -19.50 -12.32 16.99
N ALA A 256 -18.46 -11.63 16.50
CA ALA A 256 -17.18 -11.47 17.16
C ALA A 256 -17.16 -10.33 18.20
N GLY A 257 -18.28 -9.63 18.40
CA GLY A 257 -18.43 -8.53 19.36
C GLY A 257 -18.19 -7.14 18.79
N GLY A 258 -17.97 -7.02 17.47
CA GLY A 258 -17.81 -5.73 16.80
C GLY A 258 -19.13 -4.97 16.63
N THR A 259 -19.03 -3.64 16.50
CA THR A 259 -20.18 -2.74 16.31
C THR A 259 -20.28 -2.29 14.86
N ILE A 260 -21.50 -2.31 14.31
CA ILE A 260 -21.76 -1.76 12.97
C ILE A 260 -22.30 -0.34 13.10
N VAL A 261 -21.65 0.58 12.40
CA VAL A 261 -22.05 1.99 12.34
C VAL A 261 -22.62 2.25 10.96
N THR A 262 -23.91 2.52 10.88
CA THR A 262 -24.59 2.65 9.59
C THR A 262 -24.81 4.11 9.23
N ILE A 263 -24.43 4.47 8.01
CA ILE A 263 -24.81 5.73 7.37
C ILE A 263 -26.11 5.48 6.58
N GLY A 264 -27.13 6.31 6.83
CA GLY A 264 -28.44 6.17 6.20
C GLY A 264 -29.39 5.28 7.00
N LYS A 265 -30.03 4.31 6.35
CA LYS A 265 -31.06 3.46 6.96
C LYS A 265 -30.43 2.26 7.65
N SER A 266 -30.97 1.90 8.82
CA SER A 266 -30.58 0.67 9.51
C SER A 266 -30.65 -0.56 8.59
N LEU A 267 -29.60 -1.37 8.64
CA LEU A 267 -29.47 -2.63 7.92
C LEU A 267 -30.17 -3.78 8.63
N GLY A 268 -30.57 -3.58 9.89
CA GLY A 268 -31.20 -4.57 10.76
C GLY A 268 -30.19 -5.55 11.36
N LEU A 269 -28.95 -5.12 11.55
CA LEU A 269 -27.86 -5.97 12.04
C LEU A 269 -27.80 -5.97 13.57
N PRO A 270 -27.28 -7.04 14.20
CA PRO A 270 -27.03 -7.04 15.64
C PRO A 270 -25.96 -6.00 15.99
N ILE A 271 -26.11 -5.30 17.12
CA ILE A 271 -25.12 -4.30 17.60
C ILE A 271 -24.88 -3.22 16.54
N GLU A 272 -25.98 -2.74 15.95
CA GLU A 272 -25.98 -1.64 14.97
C GLU A 272 -26.33 -0.32 15.66
N VAL A 273 -25.59 0.74 15.34
CA VAL A 273 -25.86 2.12 15.76
C VAL A 273 -25.87 3.06 14.56
N SER A 274 -26.56 4.19 14.67
CA SER A 274 -26.48 5.23 13.65
C SER A 274 -25.13 5.96 13.68
N CYS A 275 -24.70 6.49 12.53
CA CYS A 275 -23.47 7.26 12.43
C CYS A 275 -23.46 8.49 13.35
N GLU A 276 -24.61 9.14 13.52
CA GLU A 276 -24.79 10.30 14.39
C GLU A 276 -24.58 9.94 15.87
N GLU A 277 -25.25 8.88 16.35
CA GLU A 277 -25.10 8.38 17.72
C GLU A 277 -23.65 7.96 18.01
N TRP A 278 -23.02 7.29 17.05
CA TRP A 278 -21.63 6.86 17.17
C TRP A 278 -20.66 8.06 17.28
N LYS A 279 -20.81 9.07 16.42
CA LYS A 279 -19.99 10.31 16.48
C LYS A 279 -20.16 11.03 17.81
N ASP A 280 -21.36 11.10 18.36
CA ASP A 280 -21.61 11.72 19.66
C ASP A 280 -20.97 10.92 20.80
N SER A 281 -21.00 9.59 20.73
CA SER A 281 -20.31 8.72 21.69
C SER A 281 -18.79 8.95 21.69
N LEU A 282 -18.19 9.15 20.50
CA LEU A 282 -16.76 9.43 20.37
C LEU A 282 -16.37 10.77 20.97
N ARG A 283 -17.19 11.82 20.75
CA ARG A 283 -16.96 13.15 21.33
C ARG A 283 -16.93 13.08 22.86
N LEU A 284 -17.89 12.37 23.46
CA LEU A 284 -17.95 12.17 24.90
C LEU A 284 -16.70 11.44 25.43
N LYS A 285 -16.23 10.39 24.74
CA LYS A 285 -15.00 9.67 25.11
C LYS A 285 -13.76 10.58 25.05
N GLN A 286 -13.66 11.42 24.02
CA GLN A 286 -12.55 12.37 23.86
C GLN A 286 -12.55 13.48 24.92
N ASP A 287 -13.72 13.98 25.31
CA ASP A 287 -13.82 15.02 26.35
C ASP A 287 -13.47 14.46 27.74
N LEU A 288 -13.86 13.20 28.02
CA LEU A 288 -13.51 12.50 29.25
C LEU A 288 -12.01 12.19 29.34
N SER A 289 -11.36 11.79 28.24
CA SER A 289 -9.92 11.50 28.24
C SER A 289 -9.10 12.78 28.47
N LYS A 290 -9.49 13.90 27.87
CA LYS A 290 -8.87 15.22 28.11
C LYS A 290 -9.02 15.68 29.56
N SER A 291 -10.19 15.47 30.16
CA SER A 291 -10.46 15.88 31.55
C SER A 291 -9.58 15.14 32.55
N ARG A 292 -9.27 13.85 32.30
CA ARG A 292 -8.40 13.04 33.18
C ARG A 292 -6.92 13.40 33.13
N LEU A 293 -6.46 14.06 32.07
CA LEU A 293 -5.07 14.51 31.94
C LEU A 293 -4.80 15.83 32.69
N LEU A 294 -5.85 16.54 33.09
CA LEU A 294 -5.77 17.84 33.79
C LEU A 294 -5.93 17.73 35.32
N SER A 295 -6.23 16.53 35.82
CA SER A 295 -6.37 16.21 37.25
C SER A 295 -5.17 15.43 37.77
#